data_AF-A0A428VZ03-F1
#
_entry.id   AF-A0A428VZ03-F1
#
_cell.length_a   1.000
_cell.length_b   1.000
_cell.length_c   1.000
_cell.angle_alpha   90.00
_cell.angle_beta   90.00
_cell.angle_gamma   90.00
#
_symmetry.space_group_name_H-M   'P 1'
#
loop_
_entity.id
_entity.type
_entity.pdbx_description
1 polymer ?
#
loop_
_entity_poly.entity_id
_entity_poly.type
_entity_poly.pdbx_seq_one_letter_code
_entity_poly.pdbx_strand_id
1 'polypeptide(L)' 'MTRDTQKLVDALEATQLRISLLVIQLRDGTATPEEHHNLADAVGELPDLLRSHGDDVAAGIIPAARDMERECA' A
#
# COMPACT_ATOMS: atom_id res chain seq x y z
N MET A 1 11.11 9.18 8.28
CA MET A 1 10.02 8.82 7.34
C MET A 1 8.78 9.62 7.74
N THR A 2 8.09 10.26 6.80
CA THR A 2 6.89 11.06 7.15
C THR A 2 5.74 10.15 7.59
N ARG A 3 4.83 10.66 8.42
CA ARG A 3 3.65 9.90 8.87
C ARG A 3 2.81 9.39 7.70
N ASP A 4 2.68 10.16 6.64
CA ASP A 4 1.88 9.76 5.47
C ASP A 4 2.58 8.70 4.63
N THR A 5 3.91 8.76 4.53
CA THR A 5 4.70 7.67 3.95
C THR A 5 4.52 6.36 4.74
N GLN A 6 4.54 6.44 6.08
CA GLN A 6 4.32 5.24 6.92
C GLN A 6 2.93 4.64 6.71
N LYS A 7 1.87 5.47 6.66
CA LYS A 7 0.51 4.97 6.39
C LYS A 7 0.41 4.26 5.05
N LEU A 8 1.07 4.79 4.01
CA LEU A 8 1.10 4.16 2.70
C LEU A 8 1.82 2.82 2.74
N VAL A 9 2.97 2.75 3.41
CA VAL A 9 3.69 1.47 3.62
C VAL A 9 2.81 0.47 4.36
N ASP A 10 2.18 0.87 5.47
CA ASP A 10 1.30 0.00 6.26
C ASP A 10 0.13 -0.53 5.40
N ALA A 11 -0.46 0.32 4.55
CA ALA A 11 -1.54 -0.07 3.64
C ALA A 11 -1.09 -1.08 2.57
N LEU A 12 0.12 -0.89 2.02
CA LEU A 12 0.71 -1.81 1.05
C LEU A 12 1.03 -3.17 1.69
N GLU A 13 1.63 -3.18 2.88
CA GLU A 13 1.95 -4.41 3.62
C GLU A 13 0.67 -5.18 4.01
N ALA A 14 -0.34 -4.47 4.53
CA ALA A 14 -1.63 -5.08 4.86
C ALA A 14 -2.29 -5.70 3.63
N THR A 15 -2.21 -5.03 2.47
CA THR A 15 -2.76 -5.56 1.22
C THR A 15 -1.97 -6.78 0.73
N GLN A 16 -0.64 -6.77 0.80
CA GLN A 16 0.19 -7.92 0.46
C GLN A 16 -0.13 -9.15 1.32
N LEU A 17 -0.36 -8.96 2.62
CA LEU A 17 -0.77 -10.03 3.53
C LEU A 17 -2.14 -10.60 3.14
N ARG A 18 -3.12 -9.74 2.83
CA ARG A 18 -4.45 -10.17 2.38
C ARG A 18 -4.42 -10.93 1.06
N ILE A 19 -3.62 -10.48 0.09
CA ILE A 19 -3.41 -11.21 -1.17
C ILE A 19 -2.84 -12.60 -0.88
N SER A 20 -1.82 -12.67 -0.02
CA SER A 20 -1.18 -13.94 0.34
C SER A 20 -2.16 -14.91 1.00
N LEU A 21 -2.99 -14.41 1.91
CA LEU A 21 -4.04 -15.20 2.56
C LEU A 21 -5.08 -15.69 1.55
N LEU A 22 -5.59 -14.81 0.68
CA LEU A 22 -6.59 -15.21 -0.31
C LEU A 22 -6.03 -16.25 -1.28
N VAL A 23 -4.76 -16.15 -1.69
CA VAL A 23 -4.11 -17.16 -2.53
C VAL A 23 -4.09 -18.53 -1.85
N ILE A 24 -3.82 -18.59 -0.54
CA ILE A 24 -3.86 -19.84 0.23
C ILE A 24 -5.30 -20.37 0.27
N GLN A 25 -6.27 -19.52 0.61
CA GLN A 25 -7.66 -19.92 0.72
C GLN A 25 -8.26 -20.40 -0.62
N LEU A 26 -7.87 -19.77 -1.73
CA LEU A 26 -8.27 -20.19 -3.08
C LEU A 26 -7.67 -21.56 -3.43
N ARG A 27 -6.41 -21.82 -3.06
CA ARG A 27 -5.77 -23.13 -3.27
C ARG A 27 -6.42 -24.22 -2.45
N ASP A 28 -6.78 -23.90 -1.21
CA ASP A 28 -7.37 -24.85 -0.26
C ASP A 28 -8.88 -25.01 -0.47
N GLY A 29 -9.50 -24.22 -1.35
CA GLY A 29 -10.94 -24.24 -1.62
C GLY A 29 -11.78 -23.68 -0.46
N THR A 30 -11.18 -22.87 0.42
CA THR A 30 -11.81 -22.28 1.61
C THR A 30 -12.16 -20.80 1.43
N ALA A 31 -11.77 -20.19 0.32
CA ALA A 31 -12.07 -18.79 0.04
C ALA A 31 -13.57 -18.51 -0.06
N THR A 32 -14.02 -17.47 0.62
CA THR A 32 -15.40 -16.98 0.60
C THR A 32 -15.55 -15.82 -0.38
N PRO A 33 -16.76 -15.60 -0.96
CA PRO A 33 -17.02 -14.42 -1.79
C PRO A 33 -16.78 -13.10 -1.05
N GLU A 34 -17.01 -13.06 0.26
CA GLU A 34 -16.77 -11.87 1.08
C GLU A 34 -15.27 -11.51 1.11
N GLU A 35 -14.38 -12.49 1.25
CA GLU A 35 -12.94 -12.26 1.20
C GLU A 35 -12.47 -11.74 -0.16
N HIS A 36 -13.12 -12.15 -1.25
CA HIS A 36 -12.84 -11.62 -2.59
C HIS A 36 -13.22 -10.14 -2.69
N HIS A 37 -14.40 -9.78 -2.20
CA HIS A 37 -14.87 -8.39 -2.20
C HIS A 37 -14.00 -7.51 -1.31
N ASN A 38 -13.69 -7.96 -0.10
CA ASN A 38 -12.84 -7.23 0.84
C ASN A 38 -11.43 -6.99 0.27
N LEU A 39 -10.84 -7.96 -0.42
CA LEU A 39 -9.56 -7.76 -1.09
C LEU A 39 -9.69 -6.79 -2.28
N ALA A 40 -10.74 -6.94 -3.09
CA ALA A 40 -10.97 -6.08 -4.25
C ALA A 40 -11.13 -4.61 -3.84
N ASP A 41 -11.88 -4.33 -2.78
CA ASP A 41 -12.06 -2.98 -2.24
C ASP A 41 -10.73 -2.41 -1.73
N ALA A 42 -9.97 -3.19 -0.95
CA ALA A 42 -8.66 -2.77 -0.44
C ALA A 42 -7.65 -2.48 -1.58
N VAL A 43 -7.64 -3.31 -2.63
CA VAL A 43 -6.80 -3.09 -3.82
C VAL A 43 -7.29 -1.90 -4.64
N GLY A 44 -8.60 -1.65 -4.67
CA GLY A 44 -9.20 -0.53 -5.41
C GLY A 44 -8.80 0.84 -4.88
N GLU A 45 -8.55 0.97 -3.58
CA GLU A 45 -8.13 2.24 -2.95
C GLU A 45 -6.63 2.55 -3.12
N LEU A 46 -5.79 1.54 -3.32
CA LEU A 46 -4.34 1.70 -3.40
C LEU A 46 -3.84 2.59 -4.56
N PRO A 47 -4.37 2.50 -5.80
CA PRO A 47 -3.92 3.35 -6.90
C PRO A 47 -4.08 4.84 -6.60
N ASP A 48 -5.17 5.23 -5.95
CA ASP A 48 -5.45 6.63 -5.63
C ASP A 48 -4.55 7.13 -4.50
N LEU A 49 -4.31 6.30 -3.47
CA LEU A 49 -3.34 6.59 -2.42
C LEU A 49 -1.92 6.75 -2.97
N LEU A 50 -1.49 5.85 -3.87
CA LEU A 50 -0.18 5.91 -4.51
C LEU A 50 -0.03 7.16 -5.39
N ARG A 51 -1.08 7.51 -6.15
CA ARG A 51 -1.07 8.71 -6.99
C ARG A 51 -0.98 9.97 -6.15
N SER A 52 -1.82 10.10 -5.13
CA SER A 52 -1.80 11.24 -4.21
C SER A 52 -0.44 11.40 -3.53
N HIS A 53 0.16 10.30 -3.05
CA HIS A 53 1.49 10.35 -2.44
C HIS A 53 2.57 10.74 -3.46
N GLY A 54 2.49 10.23 -4.69
CA GLY A 54 3.38 10.62 -5.78
C GLY A 54 3.28 12.11 -6.11
N ASP A 55 2.07 12.66 -6.13
CA ASP A 55 1.81 14.08 -6.34
C ASP A 55 2.40 14.93 -5.19
N ASP A 56 2.24 14.50 -3.94
CA ASP A 56 2.82 15.18 -2.77
C ASP A 56 4.36 15.18 -2.79
N VAL A 57 4.97 14.08 -3.22
CA VAL A 57 6.43 13.98 -3.42
C VAL A 57 6.89 14.88 -4.56
N ALA A 58 6.17 14.89 -5.70
CA ALA A 58 6.51 15.73 -6.85
C ALA A 58 6.35 17.23 -6.54
N ALA A 59 5.40 17.60 -5.69
CA ALA A 59 5.20 18.95 -5.19
C ALA A 59 6.24 19.37 -4.11
N GLY A 60 7.11 18.46 -3.66
CA GLY A 60 8.10 18.71 -2.61
C GLY A 60 7.50 18.85 -1.21
N ILE A 61 6.25 18.42 -1.02
CA ILE A 61 5.56 18.41 0.29
C ILE A 61 6.14 17.30 1.16
N ILE A 62 6.39 16.13 0.53
CA ILE A 62 7.07 15.00 1.14
C ILE A 62 8.46 14.88 0.51
N PRO A 63 9.54 14.78 1.31
CA PRO A 63 10.88 14.57 0.78
C PRO A 63 10.96 13.26 -0.02
N ALA A 64 11.58 13.30 -1.20
CA ALA A 64 11.88 12.08 -1.92
C ALA A 64 12.94 11.27 -1.13
N ALA A 65 12.89 9.93 -1.23
CA ALA A 65 13.83 9.07 -0.52
C ALA A 65 15.32 9.41 -0.81
N ARG A 66 15.62 9.89 -2.03
CA ARG A 66 16.96 10.32 -2.44
C ARG A 66 17.43 11.62 -1.79
N ASP A 67 16.50 12.47 -1.34
CA ASP A 67 16.85 13.72 -0.65
C ASP A 67 17.11 13.47 0.83
N MET A 68 16.41 12.50 1.43
CA MET A 68 16.64 12.09 2.82
C MET A 68 18.06 11.52 3.06
N GLU A 69 18.64 10.82 2.08
CA GLU A 69 20.01 10.28 2.18
C GLU A 69 21.08 11.37 2.14
N ARG A 70 20.81 12.52 1.50
CA ARG A 70 21.74 13.66 1.44
C ARG A 70 21.74 14.53 2.69
N GLU A 71 20.65 14.53 3.45
CA GLU A 71 20.52 15.34 4.68
C GLU A 71 21.15 14.66 5.91
N CYS A 72 21.46 13.37 5.84
CA CYS A 72 22.15 12.60 6.89
C CYS A 72 23.64 12.34 6.60
N ALA A 73 24.20 12.90 5.53
CA ALA A 73 25.61 12.80 5.15
C ALA A 73 26.34 14.14 5.37
#